data_AF-A0A8T5Q084-F1
#
_entry.id   AF-A0A8T5Q084-F1
#
_cell.length_a   1.000
_cell.length_b   1.000
_cell.length_c   1.000
_cell.angle_alpha   90.00
_cell.angle_beta   90.00
_cell.angle_gamma   90.00
#
_symmetry.space_group_name_H-M   'P 1'
#
loop_
_entity.id
_entity.type
_entity.pdbx_description
1 polymer ?
#
loop_
_entity_poly.entity_id
_entity_poly.type
_entity_poly.pdbx_seq_one_letter_code
_entity_poly.pdbx_strand_id
1 'polypeptide(L)'
;MKKRGQITIFVVLGIVILTISGILYYTHSSLTKEDADVSMKKTSGSEFDAEPVKKFAESCLRKVSDKGLWTVGEHGGYINPDGDEDYGEDGVPDPSTQVTSYGGKDVPYYLIKSSEEETSAYFLTLKDIEEKLSRYIIVEFEKCLDSDVFESLGFEVKKPDIDYKAVGFDFSSIPVECNVSINIDSVTVQVEYPMTVRTDDGQTELREFRASLPVRLGRVHNSTISKTYLKGILVQIKEEWDDGDGYPYYMSAFGCDTRDPIAKKINIYSRSNDNGDEDTKIINVIDYNTYYHNYQRAYRFNIAVKGPTEIEDARIEEDICSPVHLAGS
;
A
#
# COMPACT_ATOMS: atom_id res chain seq x y z
N MET A 1 -2.81 -54.08 40.54
CA MET A 1 -2.88 -53.91 39.06
C MET A 1 -3.49 -52.55 38.73
N LYS A 2 -2.68 -51.50 38.48
CA LYS A 2 -3.14 -50.11 38.21
C LYS A 2 -2.65 -49.52 36.87
N LYS A 3 -2.00 -50.31 36.00
CA LYS A 3 -1.36 -49.82 34.76
C LYS A 3 -2.23 -49.91 33.49
N ARG A 4 -3.45 -50.46 33.57
CA ARG A 4 -4.32 -50.61 32.37
C ARG A 4 -5.12 -49.35 32.03
N GLY A 5 -5.33 -48.43 32.97
CA GLY A 5 -6.05 -47.16 32.70
C GLY A 5 -5.20 -46.10 31.98
N GLN A 6 -3.86 -46.19 32.08
CA GLN A 6 -2.95 -45.26 31.41
C GLN A 6 -2.90 -45.45 29.89
N ILE A 7 -3.23 -46.63 29.35
CA ILE A 7 -3.20 -46.81 27.90
C ILE A 7 -4.44 -46.14 27.27
N THR A 8 -5.60 -46.25 27.91
CA THR A 8 -6.86 -45.68 27.39
C THR A 8 -6.80 -44.15 27.30
N ILE A 9 -6.13 -43.47 28.24
CA ILE A 9 -6.05 -42.00 28.23
C ILE A 9 -5.23 -41.48 27.04
N PHE A 10 -4.16 -42.17 26.65
CA PHE A 10 -3.36 -41.77 25.48
C PHE A 10 -4.11 -41.97 24.17
N VAL A 11 -4.94 -43.01 24.06
CA VAL A 11 -5.77 -43.25 22.86
C VAL A 11 -6.83 -42.15 22.71
N VAL A 12 -7.52 -41.79 23.79
CA VAL A 12 -8.51 -40.71 23.77
C VAL A 12 -7.85 -39.36 23.43
N LEU A 13 -6.69 -39.07 24.02
CA LEU A 13 -5.95 -37.84 23.75
C LEU A 13 -5.53 -37.73 22.27
N GLY A 14 -5.06 -38.84 21.67
CA GLY A 14 -4.69 -38.88 20.26
C GLY A 14 -5.86 -38.58 19.32
N ILE A 15 -7.05 -39.11 19.61
CA ILE A 15 -8.26 -38.85 18.82
C ILE A 15 -8.68 -37.37 18.94
N VAL A 16 -8.60 -36.78 20.14
CA VAL A 16 -8.93 -35.36 20.35
C VAL A 16 -7.98 -34.46 19.56
N ILE A 17 -6.67 -34.74 19.59
CA ILE A 17 -5.67 -33.96 18.84
C ILE A 17 -5.90 -34.08 17.33
N LEU A 18 -6.18 -35.29 16.82
CA LEU A 18 -6.50 -35.48 15.40
C LEU A 18 -7.77 -34.75 14.98
N THR A 19 -8.80 -34.74 15.83
CA THR A 19 -10.07 -34.05 15.55
C THR A 19 -9.87 -32.54 15.50
N ILE A 20 -9.15 -31.96 16.45
CA ILE A 20 -8.84 -30.52 16.48
C ILE A 20 -8.00 -30.13 15.26
N SER A 21 -6.97 -30.93 14.93
CA SER A 21 -6.11 -30.67 13.76
C SER A 21 -6.90 -30.76 12.45
N GLY A 22 -7.82 -31.73 12.33
CA GLY A 22 -8.71 -31.87 11.18
C GLY A 22 -9.67 -30.69 11.02
N ILE A 23 -10.23 -30.18 12.12
CA ILE A 23 -11.10 -28.99 12.10
C ILE A 23 -10.30 -27.75 11.68
N LEU A 24 -9.12 -27.53 12.27
CA LEU A 24 -8.27 -26.39 11.91
C LEU A 24 -7.82 -26.45 10.45
N TYR A 25 -7.48 -27.64 9.94
CA TYR A 25 -7.15 -27.82 8.52
C TYR A 25 -8.36 -27.53 7.63
N TYR A 26 -9.55 -28.01 8.00
CA TYR A 26 -10.78 -27.79 7.24
C TYR A 26 -11.17 -26.30 7.18
N THR A 27 -11.11 -25.58 8.31
CA THR A 27 -11.44 -24.15 8.36
C THR A 27 -10.42 -23.29 7.65
N HIS A 28 -9.12 -23.59 7.76
CA HIS A 28 -8.09 -22.91 6.97
C HIS A 28 -8.25 -23.16 5.46
N SER A 29 -8.61 -24.39 5.05
CA SER A 29 -8.81 -24.72 3.63
C SER A 29 -10.05 -24.07 3.01
N SER A 30 -11.03 -23.68 3.84
CA SER A 30 -12.27 -23.04 3.37
C SER A 30 -12.10 -21.53 3.21
N LEU A 31 -11.35 -20.88 4.11
CA LEU A 31 -11.13 -19.42 4.06
C LEU A 31 -10.23 -18.95 2.92
N THR A 32 -9.42 -19.83 2.33
CA THR A 32 -8.61 -19.47 1.14
C THR A 32 -9.37 -19.66 -0.18
N LYS A 33 -10.62 -20.16 -0.14
CA LYS A 33 -11.41 -20.46 -1.34
C LYS A 33 -12.59 -19.51 -1.55
N GLU A 34 -13.03 -18.75 -0.55
CA GLU A 34 -14.18 -17.85 -0.69
C GLU A 34 -13.92 -16.62 -1.58
N ASP A 35 -12.66 -16.25 -1.83
CA ASP A 35 -12.32 -15.24 -2.86
C ASP A 35 -12.21 -15.82 -4.28
N ALA A 36 -12.34 -17.15 -4.45
CA ALA A 36 -12.24 -17.82 -5.75
C ALA A 36 -13.60 -18.30 -6.30
N ASP A 37 -14.67 -18.38 -5.50
CA ASP A 37 -15.93 -19.03 -5.89
C ASP A 37 -17.11 -18.08 -6.20
N VAL A 38 -16.96 -16.76 -6.05
CA VAL A 38 -18.06 -15.81 -6.35
C VAL A 38 -18.22 -15.50 -7.86
N SER A 39 -17.34 -16.03 -8.73
CA SER A 39 -17.43 -15.81 -10.20
C SER A 39 -17.66 -17.08 -11.05
N MET A 40 -17.98 -18.23 -10.45
CA MET A 40 -18.25 -19.48 -11.21
C MET A 40 -19.72 -19.64 -11.63
N LYS A 41 -20.36 -18.56 -12.10
CA LYS A 41 -21.68 -18.65 -12.73
C LYS A 41 -21.61 -18.27 -14.21
N LYS A 42 -20.95 -19.11 -15.02
CA LYS A 42 -20.99 -19.17 -16.51
C LYS A 42 -19.92 -20.18 -16.98
N THR A 43 -20.02 -21.02 -18.01
CA THR A 43 -21.06 -21.41 -18.96
C THR A 43 -20.55 -22.73 -19.57
N SER A 44 -21.37 -23.77 -19.65
CA SER A 44 -20.98 -25.11 -20.15
C SER A 44 -20.84 -25.18 -21.68
N GLY A 45 -20.03 -24.33 -22.29
CA GLY A 45 -19.83 -24.34 -23.73
C GLY A 45 -18.48 -23.78 -24.11
N SER A 46 -17.53 -24.70 -24.31
CA SER A 46 -16.14 -24.46 -24.74
C SER A 46 -15.19 -23.87 -23.69
N GLU A 47 -14.56 -24.80 -22.97
CA GLU A 47 -13.43 -24.62 -22.08
C GLU A 47 -12.15 -24.32 -22.89
N PHE A 48 -12.17 -23.26 -23.70
CA PHE A 48 -10.93 -22.76 -24.31
C PHE A 48 -10.13 -22.04 -23.25
N ASP A 49 -8.88 -22.46 -23.14
CA ASP A 49 -8.00 -22.06 -22.05
C ASP A 49 -7.43 -20.65 -22.32
N ALA A 50 -8.25 -19.62 -22.08
CA ALA A 50 -7.80 -18.22 -22.02
C ALA A 50 -7.10 -17.88 -20.70
N GLU A 51 -6.88 -18.87 -19.84
CA GLU A 51 -6.19 -18.72 -18.57
C GLU A 51 -4.78 -18.12 -18.71
N PRO A 52 -3.97 -18.43 -19.75
CA PRO A 52 -2.67 -17.77 -19.93
C PRO A 52 -2.79 -16.25 -20.11
N VAL A 53 -3.78 -15.80 -20.89
CA VAL A 53 -4.06 -14.36 -21.10
C VAL A 53 -4.52 -13.72 -19.80
N LYS A 54 -5.44 -14.38 -19.08
CA LYS A 54 -5.93 -13.89 -17.78
C LYS A 54 -4.79 -13.77 -16.76
N LYS A 55 -3.95 -14.79 -16.60
CA LYS A 55 -2.82 -14.79 -15.67
C LYS A 55 -1.78 -13.72 -16.04
N PHE A 56 -1.53 -13.52 -17.34
CA PHE A 56 -0.67 -12.43 -17.78
C PHE A 56 -1.25 -11.07 -17.40
N ALA A 57 -2.54 -10.86 -17.64
CA ALA A 57 -3.23 -9.63 -17.26
C ALA A 57 -3.19 -9.42 -15.73
N GLU A 58 -3.49 -10.42 -14.90
CA GLU A 58 -3.38 -10.30 -13.45
C GLU A 58 -1.93 -10.01 -12.99
N SER A 59 -0.94 -10.63 -13.64
CA SER A 59 0.49 -10.35 -13.37
C SER A 59 0.86 -8.90 -13.72
N CYS A 60 0.38 -8.43 -14.86
CA CYS A 60 0.52 -7.05 -15.32
C CYS A 60 -0.12 -6.07 -14.34
N LEU A 61 -1.37 -6.33 -13.93
CA LEU A 61 -2.09 -5.53 -12.94
C LEU A 61 -1.32 -5.46 -11.62
N ARG A 62 -0.85 -6.60 -11.12
CA ARG A 62 -0.05 -6.66 -9.90
C ARG A 62 1.23 -5.82 -10.04
N LYS A 63 1.95 -5.94 -11.15
CA LYS A 63 3.19 -5.19 -11.42
C LYS A 63 2.97 -3.69 -11.47
N VAL A 64 1.91 -3.25 -12.17
CA VAL A 64 1.55 -1.83 -12.29
C VAL A 64 1.12 -1.27 -10.94
N SER A 65 0.27 -2.01 -10.21
CA SER A 65 -0.20 -1.60 -8.88
C SER A 65 0.94 -1.49 -7.87
N ASP A 66 1.89 -2.43 -7.92
CA ASP A 66 3.13 -2.38 -7.14
C ASP A 66 3.95 -1.13 -7.45
N LYS A 67 4.24 -0.86 -8.71
CA LYS A 67 4.95 0.35 -9.12
C LYS A 67 4.22 1.62 -8.62
N GLY A 68 2.91 1.70 -8.82
CA GLY A 68 2.08 2.83 -8.41
C GLY A 68 2.09 3.07 -6.91
N LEU A 69 1.94 2.01 -6.09
CA LEU A 69 1.96 2.13 -4.64
C LEU A 69 3.27 2.69 -4.10
N TRP A 70 4.40 2.29 -4.67
CA TRP A 70 5.70 2.79 -4.25
C TRP A 70 5.91 4.23 -4.70
N THR A 71 5.47 4.59 -5.91
CA THR A 71 5.46 5.99 -6.36
C THR A 71 4.65 6.86 -5.41
N VAL A 72 3.41 6.45 -5.08
CA VAL A 72 2.55 7.14 -4.11
C VAL A 72 3.23 7.30 -2.76
N GLY A 73 3.88 6.26 -2.26
CA GLY A 73 4.60 6.34 -0.98
C GLY A 73 5.78 7.32 -1.06
N GLU A 74 6.60 7.21 -2.09
CA GLU A 74 7.78 8.06 -2.29
C GLU A 74 7.42 9.55 -2.47
N HIS A 75 6.24 9.83 -3.03
CA HIS A 75 5.70 11.18 -3.28
C HIS A 75 4.61 11.62 -2.29
N GLY A 76 4.52 10.99 -1.12
CA GLY A 76 3.63 11.45 -0.06
C GLY A 76 2.15 11.48 -0.43
N GLY A 77 1.65 10.44 -1.10
CA GLY A 77 0.25 10.29 -1.47
C GLY A 77 -0.09 10.64 -2.93
N TYR A 78 0.83 11.26 -3.66
CA TYR A 78 0.63 11.68 -5.06
C TYR A 78 1.27 10.71 -6.05
N ILE A 79 0.75 10.62 -7.27
CA ILE A 79 1.50 9.94 -8.35
C ILE A 79 2.61 10.87 -8.84
N ASN A 80 2.27 12.13 -9.08
CA ASN A 80 3.23 13.21 -9.27
C ASN A 80 2.78 14.48 -8.51
N PRO A 81 3.54 14.96 -7.51
CA PRO A 81 3.23 16.20 -6.81
C PRO A 81 3.14 17.43 -7.73
N ASP A 82 3.89 17.47 -8.83
CA ASP A 82 3.84 18.55 -9.81
C ASP A 82 2.65 18.44 -10.79
N GLY A 83 1.89 17.34 -10.71
CA GLY A 83 0.86 16.99 -11.67
C GLY A 83 1.37 16.14 -12.83
N ASP A 84 0.46 15.43 -13.47
CA ASP A 84 0.76 14.58 -14.61
C ASP A 84 -0.45 14.51 -15.54
N GLU A 85 -0.32 15.14 -16.71
CA GLU A 85 -1.35 15.16 -17.75
C GLU A 85 -1.66 13.76 -18.31
N ASP A 86 -0.73 12.80 -18.21
CA ASP A 86 -0.97 11.43 -18.65
C ASP A 86 -1.89 10.66 -17.70
N TYR A 87 -2.11 11.16 -16.48
CA TYR A 87 -3.02 10.58 -15.48
C TYR A 87 -4.15 11.53 -15.04
N GLY A 88 -4.24 12.72 -15.65
CA GLY A 88 -5.22 13.75 -15.29
C GLY A 88 -5.03 14.30 -13.88
N GLU A 89 -3.79 14.32 -13.39
CA GLU A 89 -3.48 14.81 -12.04
C GLU A 89 -3.02 16.27 -12.09
N ASP A 90 -3.70 17.16 -11.36
CA ASP A 90 -3.34 18.59 -11.27
C ASP A 90 -2.17 18.87 -10.31
N GLY A 91 -1.68 17.85 -9.61
CA GLY A 91 -0.62 17.96 -8.59
C GLY A 91 -1.12 18.56 -7.27
N VAL A 92 -0.20 19.18 -6.53
CA VAL A 92 -0.52 20.05 -5.39
C VAL A 92 -0.98 21.44 -5.88
N PRO A 93 -1.83 22.18 -5.14
CA PRO A 93 -2.37 23.46 -5.60
C PRO A 93 -1.35 24.55 -5.99
N ASP A 94 -0.16 24.54 -5.38
CA ASP A 94 0.96 25.42 -5.76
C ASP A 94 2.30 24.68 -5.58
N PRO A 95 2.77 23.92 -6.57
CA PRO A 95 3.96 23.07 -6.43
C PRO A 95 5.21 23.86 -6.05
N SER A 96 5.36 25.06 -6.61
CA SER A 96 6.54 25.91 -6.39
C SER A 96 6.77 26.28 -4.92
N THR A 97 5.70 26.30 -4.12
CA THR A 97 5.77 26.57 -2.68
C THR A 97 5.41 25.35 -1.83
N GLN A 98 4.84 24.31 -2.43
CA GLN A 98 4.27 23.14 -1.75
C GLN A 98 5.04 21.83 -1.96
N VAL A 99 6.16 21.82 -2.69
CA VAL A 99 7.05 20.64 -2.77
C VAL A 99 8.51 20.93 -2.41
N THR A 100 9.24 19.89 -2.05
CA THR A 100 10.70 19.88 -1.89
C THR A 100 11.28 18.61 -2.49
N SER A 101 12.56 18.63 -2.87
CA SER A 101 13.25 17.44 -3.36
C SER A 101 13.89 16.63 -2.23
N TYR A 102 13.74 15.30 -2.29
CA TYR A 102 14.39 14.34 -1.41
C TYR A 102 14.69 13.03 -2.16
N GLY A 103 15.96 12.66 -2.26
CA GLY A 103 16.41 11.53 -3.07
C GLY A 103 16.12 11.71 -4.56
N GLY A 104 16.10 12.96 -5.05
CA GLY A 104 15.70 13.28 -6.43
C GLY A 104 14.22 13.04 -6.75
N LYS A 105 13.37 12.99 -5.71
CA LYS A 105 11.92 12.87 -5.81
C LYS A 105 11.26 14.08 -5.17
N ASP A 106 10.16 14.54 -5.75
CA ASP A 106 9.39 15.62 -5.16
C ASP A 106 8.50 15.08 -4.04
N VAL A 107 8.50 15.79 -2.92
CA VAL A 107 7.77 15.43 -1.71
C VAL A 107 6.95 16.65 -1.29
N PRO A 108 5.62 16.51 -1.17
CA PRO A 108 4.75 17.62 -0.83
C PRO A 108 4.87 18.01 0.65
N TYR A 109 4.73 19.30 0.94
CA TYR A 109 4.60 19.78 2.31
C TYR A 109 3.21 19.46 2.85
N TYR A 110 3.19 18.63 3.89
CA TYR A 110 1.99 18.31 4.63
C TYR A 110 1.70 19.38 5.69
N LEU A 111 2.74 20.06 6.16
CA LEU A 111 2.66 21.12 7.14
C LEU A 111 3.57 22.26 6.72
N ILE A 112 3.02 23.48 6.72
CA ILE A 112 3.76 24.70 6.46
C ILE A 112 3.44 25.68 7.57
N LYS A 113 4.44 26.02 8.39
CA LYS A 113 4.34 27.08 9.38
C LYS A 113 4.84 28.38 8.75
N SER A 114 3.91 29.26 8.39
CA SER A 114 4.23 30.58 7.80
C SER A 114 4.59 31.61 8.87
N SER A 115 4.06 31.47 10.08
CA SER A 115 4.34 32.36 11.23
C SER A 115 4.13 31.62 12.56
N GLU A 116 4.34 32.29 13.70
CA GLU A 116 4.07 31.71 15.02
C GLU A 116 2.61 31.29 15.21
N GLU A 117 1.68 31.98 14.57
CA GLU A 117 0.23 31.79 14.77
C GLU A 117 -0.44 31.02 13.63
N GLU A 118 0.24 30.82 12.50
CA GLU A 118 -0.33 30.25 11.29
C GLU A 118 0.41 28.98 10.86
N THR A 119 -0.33 27.88 10.82
CA THR A 119 0.13 26.59 10.29
C THR A 119 -0.91 26.08 9.31
N SER A 120 -0.52 25.98 8.05
CA SER A 120 -1.32 25.35 7.01
C SER A 120 -1.03 23.86 6.97
N ALA A 121 -2.07 23.05 6.83
CA ALA A 121 -1.94 21.60 6.81
C ALA A 121 -2.68 21.02 5.61
N TYR A 122 -1.96 20.26 4.79
CA TYR A 122 -2.46 19.71 3.54
C TYR A 122 -2.26 18.20 3.55
N PHE A 123 -3.33 17.47 3.90
CA PHE A 123 -3.31 16.02 3.95
C PHE A 123 -4.21 15.45 2.86
N LEU A 124 -3.67 14.53 2.07
CA LEU A 124 -4.51 13.67 1.23
C LEU A 124 -5.26 12.68 2.09
N THR A 125 -6.56 12.51 1.84
CA THR A 125 -7.31 11.40 2.42
C THR A 125 -6.96 10.10 1.71
N LEU A 126 -7.24 8.95 2.34
CA LEU A 126 -7.07 7.65 1.66
C LEU A 126 -7.88 7.58 0.36
N LYS A 127 -9.08 8.17 0.34
CA LYS A 127 -9.95 8.23 -0.84
C LYS A 127 -9.29 8.98 -2.00
N ASP A 128 -8.63 10.11 -1.71
CA ASP A 128 -7.92 10.88 -2.73
C ASP A 128 -6.75 10.07 -3.32
N ILE A 129 -6.04 9.31 -2.48
CA ILE A 129 -4.96 8.42 -2.90
C ILE A 129 -5.51 7.26 -3.74
N GLU A 130 -6.62 6.64 -3.33
CA GLU A 130 -7.30 5.57 -4.07
C GLU A 130 -7.71 6.05 -5.46
N GLU A 131 -8.30 7.24 -5.57
CA GLU A 131 -8.70 7.84 -6.85
C GLU A 131 -7.49 8.12 -7.75
N LYS A 132 -6.42 8.75 -7.23
CA LYS A 132 -5.18 8.99 -7.98
C LYS A 132 -4.52 7.69 -8.45
N LEU A 133 -4.44 6.69 -7.57
CA LEU A 133 -3.83 5.40 -7.89
C LEU A 133 -4.68 4.61 -8.90
N SER A 134 -6.00 4.70 -8.84
CA SER A 134 -6.92 4.09 -9.82
C SER A 134 -6.64 4.60 -11.23
N ARG A 135 -6.53 5.92 -11.41
CA ARG A 135 -6.25 6.55 -12.72
C ARG A 135 -4.90 6.11 -13.28
N TYR A 136 -3.86 6.15 -12.44
CA TYR A 136 -2.53 5.66 -12.81
C TYR A 136 -2.57 4.18 -13.24
N ILE A 137 -3.25 3.33 -12.47
CA ILE A 137 -3.33 1.90 -12.76
C ILE A 137 -4.02 1.65 -14.10
N ILE A 138 -5.15 2.30 -14.41
CA ILE A 138 -5.85 2.09 -15.69
C ILE A 138 -4.91 2.37 -16.87
N VAL A 139 -4.25 3.54 -16.86
CA VAL A 139 -3.37 3.99 -17.95
C VAL A 139 -2.15 3.06 -18.10
N GLU A 140 -1.48 2.73 -17.00
CA GLU A 140 -0.29 1.89 -17.04
C GLU A 140 -0.61 0.40 -17.28
N PHE A 141 -1.81 -0.06 -16.88
CA PHE A 141 -2.28 -1.42 -17.14
C PHE A 141 -2.48 -1.65 -18.64
N GLU A 142 -3.10 -0.72 -19.35
CA GLU A 142 -3.24 -0.82 -20.81
C GLU A 142 -1.87 -0.88 -21.52
N LYS A 143 -0.93 -0.01 -21.13
CA LYS A 143 0.45 0.00 -21.68
C LYS A 143 1.19 -1.31 -21.42
N CYS A 144 0.90 -1.97 -20.29
CA CYS A 144 1.53 -3.21 -19.89
C CYS A 144 0.89 -4.45 -20.55
N LEU A 145 -0.38 -4.38 -20.97
CA LEU A 145 -1.05 -5.38 -21.78
C LEU A 145 -0.62 -5.29 -23.26
N ASP A 146 0.56 -5.80 -23.56
CA ASP A 146 1.09 -5.92 -24.93
C ASP A 146 0.40 -7.08 -25.68
N SER A 147 -0.33 -6.76 -26.75
CA SER A 147 -1.05 -7.74 -27.57
C SER A 147 -0.12 -8.66 -28.35
N ASP A 148 1.07 -8.18 -28.70
CA ASP A 148 1.98 -8.87 -29.61
C ASP A 148 2.52 -10.16 -28.97
N VAL A 149 2.64 -10.17 -27.64
CA VAL A 149 3.02 -11.34 -26.85
C VAL A 149 2.01 -12.47 -27.04
N PHE A 150 0.72 -12.15 -27.16
CA PHE A 150 -0.36 -13.13 -27.29
C PHE A 150 -0.47 -13.71 -28.69
N GLU A 151 -0.21 -12.91 -29.72
CA GLU A 151 -0.22 -13.39 -31.12
C GLU A 151 0.82 -14.51 -31.32
N SER A 152 1.99 -14.38 -30.69
CA SER A 152 3.03 -15.41 -30.73
C SER A 152 2.62 -16.74 -30.09
N LEU A 153 1.60 -16.72 -29.22
CA LEU A 153 1.03 -17.86 -28.53
C LEU A 153 -0.26 -18.39 -29.20
N GLY A 154 -0.65 -17.82 -30.34
CA GLY A 154 -1.86 -18.20 -31.08
C GLY A 154 -3.15 -17.62 -30.54
N PHE A 155 -3.07 -16.55 -29.73
CA PHE A 155 -4.24 -15.82 -29.24
C PHE A 155 -4.36 -14.48 -29.96
N GLU A 156 -5.56 -14.19 -30.46
CA GLU A 156 -5.93 -12.85 -30.91
C GLU A 156 -6.68 -12.14 -29.78
N VAL A 157 -6.06 -11.11 -29.21
CA VAL A 157 -6.63 -10.37 -28.07
C VAL A 157 -7.10 -9.00 -28.53
N LYS A 158 -8.43 -8.78 -28.48
CA LYS A 158 -9.05 -7.49 -28.75
C LYS A 158 -9.30 -6.74 -27.44
N LYS A 159 -8.57 -5.64 -27.25
CA LYS A 159 -8.73 -4.69 -26.15
C LYS A 159 -9.83 -3.65 -26.45
N PRO A 160 -10.42 -2.99 -25.43
CA PRO A 160 -11.23 -1.79 -25.65
C PRO A 160 -10.33 -0.67 -26.21
N ASP A 161 -10.84 0.11 -27.15
CA ASP A 161 -10.15 1.27 -27.74
C ASP A 161 -10.55 2.51 -26.93
N ILE A 162 -9.61 3.05 -26.14
CA ILE A 162 -9.89 4.11 -25.17
C ILE A 162 -8.90 5.25 -25.34
N ASP A 163 -9.42 6.45 -25.60
CA ASP A 163 -8.64 7.68 -25.52
C ASP A 163 -8.94 8.37 -24.18
N TYR A 164 -8.11 8.07 -23.17
CA TYR A 164 -8.27 8.63 -21.82
C TYR A 164 -8.21 10.17 -21.79
N LYS A 165 -7.44 10.77 -22.72
CA LYS A 165 -7.29 12.23 -22.81
C LYS A 165 -8.56 12.86 -23.39
N ALA A 166 -9.16 12.22 -24.39
CA ALA A 166 -10.41 12.70 -24.99
C ALA A 166 -11.59 12.73 -24.00
N VAL A 167 -11.62 11.80 -23.04
CA VAL A 167 -12.66 11.76 -21.99
C VAL A 167 -12.29 12.56 -20.74
N GLY A 168 -11.16 13.28 -20.75
CA GLY A 168 -10.71 14.08 -19.60
C GLY A 168 -10.53 13.25 -18.32
N PHE A 169 -10.17 11.97 -18.45
CA PHE A 169 -10.08 11.02 -17.34
C PHE A 169 -11.40 10.82 -16.56
N ASP A 170 -12.55 11.15 -17.17
CA ASP A 170 -13.87 10.77 -16.66
C ASP A 170 -14.22 9.35 -17.12
N PHE A 171 -13.83 8.39 -16.29
CA PHE A 171 -14.04 6.96 -16.54
C PHE A 171 -15.52 6.54 -16.48
N SER A 172 -16.44 7.41 -16.04
CA SER A 172 -17.88 7.08 -15.97
C SER A 172 -18.52 6.85 -17.35
N SER A 173 -17.88 7.35 -18.40
CA SER A 173 -18.36 7.30 -19.79
C SER A 173 -17.82 6.14 -20.62
N ILE A 174 -16.87 5.36 -20.08
CA ILE A 174 -16.17 4.29 -20.79
C ILE A 174 -16.33 2.94 -20.08
N PRO A 175 -16.22 1.81 -20.79
CA PRO A 175 -16.48 0.48 -20.22
C PRO A 175 -15.27 -0.05 -19.42
N VAL A 176 -14.55 0.82 -18.72
CA VAL A 176 -13.41 0.46 -17.87
C VAL A 176 -13.53 1.13 -16.52
N GLU A 177 -13.42 0.33 -15.47
CA GLU A 177 -13.50 0.79 -14.08
C GLU A 177 -12.32 0.20 -13.29
N CYS A 178 -11.70 1.02 -12.44
CA CYS A 178 -10.70 0.55 -11.49
C CYS A 178 -11.06 0.97 -10.08
N ASN A 179 -11.21 -0.02 -9.22
CA ASN A 179 -11.49 0.16 -7.81
C ASN A 179 -10.23 -0.20 -7.01
N VAL A 180 -9.66 0.81 -6.36
CA VAL A 180 -8.56 0.66 -5.41
C VAL A 180 -9.13 0.80 -4.01
N SER A 181 -8.82 -0.16 -3.14
CA SER A 181 -9.20 -0.14 -1.73
C SER A 181 -7.97 -0.31 -0.86
N ILE A 182 -7.64 0.75 -0.13
CA ILE A 182 -6.52 0.80 0.82
C ILE A 182 -7.04 0.36 2.19
N ASN A 183 -6.80 -0.91 2.51
CA ASN A 183 -7.09 -1.46 3.83
C ASN A 183 -5.93 -1.18 4.80
N ILE A 184 -6.13 -1.53 6.06
CA ILE A 184 -5.10 -1.34 7.10
C ILE A 184 -3.84 -2.13 6.77
N ASP A 185 -3.97 -3.40 6.37
CA ASP A 185 -2.84 -4.33 6.19
C ASP A 185 -2.59 -4.74 4.72
N SER A 186 -3.38 -4.24 3.78
CA SER A 186 -3.24 -4.57 2.36
C SER A 186 -3.85 -3.49 1.46
N VAL A 187 -3.52 -3.54 0.18
CA VAL A 187 -4.20 -2.78 -0.87
C VAL A 187 -4.78 -3.76 -1.88
N THR A 188 -6.07 -3.62 -2.16
CA THR A 188 -6.76 -4.43 -3.16
C THR A 188 -7.06 -3.58 -4.37
N VAL A 189 -6.78 -4.10 -5.55
CA VAL A 189 -7.03 -3.47 -6.84
C VAL A 189 -7.90 -4.40 -7.65
N GLN A 190 -9.02 -3.89 -8.13
CA GLN A 190 -9.92 -4.58 -9.04
C GLN A 190 -10.09 -3.72 -10.29
N VAL A 191 -9.93 -4.33 -11.46
CA VAL A 191 -10.11 -3.66 -12.76
C VAL A 191 -11.15 -4.42 -13.56
N GLU A 192 -12.19 -3.72 -13.99
CA GLU A 192 -13.10 -4.17 -15.04
C GLU A 192 -12.56 -3.66 -16.38
N TYR A 193 -12.00 -4.56 -17.19
CA TYR A 193 -11.40 -4.26 -18.49
C TYR A 193 -11.83 -5.32 -19.52
N PRO A 194 -12.95 -5.12 -20.25
CA PRO A 194 -13.51 -6.13 -21.13
C PRO A 194 -12.63 -6.34 -22.35
N MET A 195 -11.96 -7.49 -22.40
CA MET A 195 -11.15 -7.94 -23.54
C MET A 195 -11.73 -9.23 -24.13
N THR A 196 -11.68 -9.35 -25.46
CA THR A 196 -12.09 -10.58 -26.17
C THR A 196 -10.84 -11.35 -26.59
N VAL A 197 -10.78 -12.62 -26.23
CA VAL A 197 -9.71 -13.54 -26.64
C VAL A 197 -10.28 -14.51 -27.67
N ARG A 198 -9.66 -14.58 -28.85
CA ARG A 198 -10.03 -15.50 -29.93
C ARG A 198 -8.89 -16.47 -30.23
N THR A 199 -9.25 -17.73 -30.47
CA THR A 199 -8.40 -18.80 -30.97
C THR A 199 -9.07 -19.45 -32.18
N ASP A 200 -8.41 -20.42 -32.81
CA ASP A 200 -9.01 -21.22 -33.89
C ASP A 200 -10.27 -21.97 -33.45
N ASP A 201 -10.33 -22.34 -32.16
CA ASP A 201 -11.39 -23.18 -31.65
C ASP A 201 -12.60 -22.38 -31.12
N GLY A 202 -12.43 -21.08 -30.78
CA GLY A 202 -13.52 -20.23 -30.33
C GLY A 202 -13.12 -18.85 -29.81
N GLN A 203 -14.06 -18.20 -29.10
CA GLN A 203 -13.83 -16.90 -28.47
C GLN A 203 -14.39 -16.87 -27.05
N THR A 204 -13.72 -16.12 -26.17
CA THR A 204 -14.17 -15.88 -24.79
C THR A 204 -13.91 -14.43 -24.39
N GLU A 205 -14.70 -13.93 -23.44
CA GLU A 205 -14.60 -12.56 -22.92
C GLU A 205 -14.02 -12.62 -21.50
N LEU A 206 -12.93 -11.90 -21.27
CA LEU A 206 -12.36 -11.67 -19.95
C LEU A 206 -12.70 -10.24 -19.54
N ARG A 207 -13.31 -10.08 -18.37
CA ARG A 207 -13.80 -8.76 -17.93
C ARG A 207 -13.15 -8.24 -16.68
N GLU A 208 -12.75 -9.11 -15.76
CA GLU A 208 -12.39 -8.72 -14.41
C GLU A 208 -11.02 -9.27 -14.04
N PHE A 209 -10.18 -8.39 -13.49
CA PHE A 209 -8.84 -8.70 -13.01
C PHE A 209 -8.68 -8.16 -11.60
N ARG A 210 -8.01 -8.93 -10.74
CA ARG A 210 -7.78 -8.55 -9.34
C ARG A 210 -6.33 -8.73 -8.96
N ALA A 211 -5.84 -7.83 -8.13
CA ALA A 211 -4.56 -7.94 -7.46
C ALA A 211 -4.70 -7.53 -5.99
N SER A 212 -4.04 -8.26 -5.09
CA SER A 212 -3.92 -7.88 -3.69
C SER A 212 -2.45 -7.76 -3.32
N LEU A 213 -2.07 -6.59 -2.80
CA LEU A 213 -0.72 -6.26 -2.42
C LEU A 213 -0.66 -6.17 -0.88
N PRO A 214 0.19 -6.96 -0.20
CA PRO A 214 0.33 -6.94 1.25
C PRO A 214 1.19 -5.75 1.71
N VAL A 215 0.78 -4.54 1.31
CA VAL A 215 1.38 -3.25 1.68
C VAL A 215 0.42 -2.56 2.63
N ARG A 216 0.92 -2.17 3.80
CA ARG A 216 0.09 -1.59 4.88
C ARG A 216 -0.03 -0.07 4.75
N LEU A 217 -0.31 0.41 3.53
CA LEU A 217 -0.41 1.84 3.24
C LEU A 217 -1.47 2.51 4.14
N GLY A 218 -2.62 1.87 4.35
CA GLY A 218 -3.64 2.42 5.25
C GLY A 218 -3.13 2.63 6.68
N ARG A 219 -2.30 1.71 7.19
CA ARG A 219 -1.66 1.86 8.51
C ARG A 219 -0.62 2.98 8.51
N VAL A 220 0.26 3.02 7.51
CA VAL A 220 1.31 4.04 7.35
C VAL A 220 0.72 5.44 7.24
N HIS A 221 -0.30 5.60 6.41
CA HIS A 221 -1.02 6.86 6.22
C HIS A 221 -1.75 7.30 7.49
N ASN A 222 -2.48 6.39 8.15
CA ASN A 222 -3.14 6.70 9.42
C ASN A 222 -2.15 7.11 10.51
N SER A 223 -0.97 6.46 10.59
CA SER A 223 0.10 6.87 11.50
C SER A 223 0.61 8.28 11.19
N THR A 224 0.72 8.61 9.90
CA THR A 224 1.17 9.93 9.43
C THR A 224 0.18 11.04 9.77
N ILE A 225 -1.13 10.79 9.58
CA ILE A 225 -2.19 11.80 9.77
C ILE A 225 -2.67 11.89 11.21
N SER A 226 -2.53 10.82 12.02
CA SER A 226 -3.05 10.78 13.38
C SER A 226 -2.67 12.08 14.10
N LYS A 227 -3.68 12.90 14.41
CA LYS A 227 -3.49 14.31 14.80
C LYS A 227 -2.63 14.45 16.04
N THR A 228 -2.57 13.42 16.86
CA THR A 228 -1.67 13.33 18.02
C THR A 228 -0.21 13.33 17.61
N TYR A 229 0.15 12.72 16.48
CA TYR A 229 1.53 12.65 16.00
C TYR A 229 2.03 14.01 15.50
N LEU A 230 1.29 14.66 14.60
CA LEU A 230 1.71 15.95 14.04
C LEU A 230 1.54 17.10 15.03
N LYS A 231 0.50 17.07 15.88
CA LYS A 231 0.41 18.02 16.99
C LYS A 231 1.47 17.75 18.05
N GLY A 232 1.81 16.48 18.30
CA GLY A 232 2.89 16.08 19.21
C GLY A 232 4.25 16.54 18.72
N ILE A 233 4.55 16.40 17.42
CA ILE A 233 5.70 17.04 16.77
C ILE A 233 5.68 18.53 17.11
N LEU A 234 4.59 19.25 16.83
CA LEU A 234 4.54 20.70 17.07
C LEU A 234 4.60 21.10 18.57
N VAL A 235 4.34 20.18 19.51
CA VAL A 235 4.24 20.46 20.96
C VAL A 235 5.46 19.98 21.77
N GLN A 236 6.20 18.96 21.31
CA GLN A 236 7.36 18.39 22.03
C GLN A 236 8.74 18.88 21.52
N ILE A 237 8.76 19.90 20.67
CA ILE A 237 9.97 20.53 20.15
C ILE A 237 10.49 21.62 21.15
N LYS A 238 10.82 21.26 22.40
CA LYS A 238 11.41 22.24 23.33
C LYS A 238 12.27 21.70 24.47
N GLU A 239 12.91 20.54 24.33
CA GLU A 239 13.86 20.07 25.36
C GLU A 239 15.17 19.57 24.74
N GLU A 240 16.21 20.41 24.87
CA GLU A 240 17.63 20.16 24.58
C GLU A 240 18.11 18.84 25.22
N TRP A 241 18.71 17.97 24.41
CA TRP A 241 19.61 16.91 24.89
C TRP A 241 21.01 17.13 24.29
N ASP A 242 21.96 17.55 25.14
CA ASP A 242 23.39 17.69 24.85
C ASP A 242 24.10 16.34 25.09
N ASP A 243 23.95 15.41 24.15
CA ASP A 243 24.71 14.16 24.16
C ASP A 243 25.78 14.23 23.07
N GLY A 244 27.01 14.57 23.48
CA GLY A 244 28.20 14.87 22.67
C GLY A 244 28.77 13.77 21.76
N ASP A 245 27.93 12.90 21.21
CA ASP A 245 28.35 11.74 20.42
C ASP A 245 27.88 11.91 18.96
N GLY A 246 28.71 12.56 18.15
CA GLY A 246 28.42 13.04 16.80
C GLY A 246 28.06 11.97 15.75
N TYR A 247 26.82 11.49 15.77
CA TYR A 247 26.19 10.75 14.67
C TYR A 247 24.89 11.46 14.23
N PRO A 248 24.75 11.88 12.96
CA PRO A 248 23.63 12.70 12.49
C PRO A 248 22.34 11.88 12.20
N TYR A 249 22.04 10.87 13.02
CA TYR A 249 20.87 10.01 12.84
C TYR A 249 20.06 9.89 14.13
N TYR A 250 18.97 10.66 14.24
CA TYR A 250 18.01 10.51 15.34
C TYR A 250 16.92 9.51 14.95
N MET A 251 16.93 8.37 15.63
CA MET A 251 15.86 7.38 15.59
C MET A 251 14.89 7.67 16.74
N SER A 252 13.70 8.20 16.46
CA SER A 252 12.57 7.93 17.35
C SER A 252 12.08 6.51 17.04
N ALA A 253 12.78 5.52 17.56
CA ALA A 253 12.26 4.16 17.57
C ALA A 253 11.02 4.17 18.48
N PHE A 254 9.82 4.11 17.90
CA PHE A 254 8.60 3.85 18.68
C PHE A 254 8.70 2.44 19.27
N GLY A 255 9.24 2.35 20.49
CA GLY A 255 9.35 1.13 21.30
C GLY A 255 10.24 0.03 20.72
N CYS A 256 11.49 0.31 20.36
CA CYS A 256 12.43 -0.73 19.89
C CYS A 256 13.84 -0.52 20.45
N ASP A 257 14.05 -0.81 21.74
CA ASP A 257 15.39 -1.10 22.26
C ASP A 257 16.04 -2.33 21.58
N THR A 258 15.26 -3.05 20.79
CA THR A 258 15.74 -4.03 19.83
C THR A 258 15.28 -3.60 18.45
N ARG A 259 16.21 -3.56 17.48
CA ARG A 259 15.86 -3.77 16.06
C ARG A 259 15.19 -5.13 16.00
N ASP A 260 13.90 -5.20 16.31
CA ASP A 260 13.10 -6.39 16.13
C ASP A 260 12.35 -6.24 14.82
N PRO A 261 12.95 -6.63 13.68
CA PRO A 261 12.23 -6.63 12.42
C PRO A 261 10.95 -7.48 12.50
N ILE A 262 10.84 -8.43 13.46
CA ILE A 262 9.70 -9.33 13.63
C ILE A 262 8.47 -8.59 14.17
N ALA A 263 8.66 -7.51 14.94
CA ALA A 263 7.54 -6.71 15.39
C ALA A 263 7.03 -5.88 14.21
N LYS A 264 5.77 -6.10 13.82
CA LYS A 264 4.99 -5.43 12.75
C LYS A 264 4.88 -3.90 12.89
N LYS A 265 5.97 -3.21 13.21
CA LYS A 265 6.05 -1.81 13.60
C LYS A 265 6.32 -0.93 12.38
N ILE A 266 5.90 0.32 12.50
CA ILE A 266 6.21 1.40 11.57
C ILE A 266 7.30 2.23 12.24
N ASN A 267 8.36 2.54 11.49
CA ASN A 267 9.45 3.38 11.96
C ASN A 267 9.30 4.76 11.33
N ILE A 268 9.60 5.82 12.08
CA ILE A 268 9.51 7.19 11.58
C ILE A 268 10.88 7.85 11.75
N TYR A 269 11.35 8.51 10.70
CA TYR A 269 12.65 9.19 10.68
C TYR A 269 12.46 10.62 10.20
N SER A 270 13.17 11.57 10.81
CA SER A 270 13.30 12.94 10.31
C SER A 270 14.65 13.10 9.61
N ARG A 271 14.67 13.82 8.49
CA ARG A 271 15.88 14.10 7.69
C ARG A 271 15.83 15.50 7.10
N SER A 272 16.98 16.11 6.86
CA SER A 272 17.06 17.31 6.02
C SER A 272 16.71 16.98 4.56
N ASN A 273 16.18 17.96 3.83
CA ASN A 273 15.97 17.82 2.38
C ASN A 273 17.29 17.88 1.59
N ASP A 274 17.21 17.61 0.29
CA ASP A 274 18.38 17.62 -0.59
C ASP A 274 18.91 19.04 -0.84
N ASN A 275 18.06 20.06 -0.66
CA ASN A 275 18.38 21.46 -0.94
C ASN A 275 19.13 22.16 0.21
N GLY A 276 19.30 21.50 1.35
CA GLY A 276 19.94 22.09 2.54
C GLY A 276 19.10 23.19 3.19
N ASP A 277 17.79 23.22 2.94
CA ASP A 277 16.88 24.15 3.60
C ASP A 277 16.68 23.69 5.06
N GLU A 278 17.27 24.42 5.99
CA GLU A 278 17.27 24.07 7.42
C GLU A 278 15.86 24.04 8.01
N ASP A 279 14.96 24.87 7.46
CA ASP A 279 13.55 24.98 7.84
C ASP A 279 12.67 23.86 7.27
N THR A 280 13.23 22.98 6.44
CA THR A 280 12.51 21.87 5.82
C THR A 280 13.01 20.54 6.35
N LYS A 281 12.10 19.75 6.93
CA LYS A 281 12.33 18.36 7.32
C LYS A 281 11.49 17.40 6.47
N ILE A 282 12.10 16.30 6.09
CA ILE A 282 11.43 15.15 5.47
C ILE A 282 11.17 14.12 6.56
N ILE A 283 9.89 13.79 6.76
CA ILE A 283 9.47 12.70 7.63
C ILE A 283 9.28 11.45 6.77
N ASN A 284 10.07 10.41 7.04
CA ASN A 284 10.01 9.12 6.37
C ASN A 284 9.29 8.14 7.29
N VAL A 285 8.08 7.72 6.91
CA VAL A 285 7.32 6.68 7.61
C VAL A 285 7.57 5.36 6.89
N ILE A 286 8.32 4.45 7.53
CA ILE A 286 8.84 3.23 6.92
C ILE A 286 8.18 2.00 7.53
N ASP A 287 7.58 1.18 6.67
CA ASP A 287 7.04 -0.13 6.99
C ASP A 287 7.94 -1.25 6.46
N TYR A 288 8.65 -1.91 7.39
CA TYR A 288 9.51 -3.05 7.11
C TYR A 288 8.75 -4.37 6.92
N ASN A 289 7.44 -4.41 7.17
CA ASN A 289 6.64 -5.64 7.02
C ASN A 289 6.66 -6.17 5.57
N THR A 290 6.83 -5.27 4.60
CA THR A 290 6.96 -5.63 3.19
C THR A 290 8.14 -6.57 2.90
N TYR A 291 9.24 -6.51 3.67
CA TYR A 291 10.33 -7.49 3.54
C TYR A 291 9.86 -8.94 3.74
N TYR A 292 8.89 -9.17 4.64
CA TYR A 292 8.35 -10.50 4.90
C TYR A 292 7.46 -11.03 3.77
N HIS A 293 6.97 -10.14 2.91
CA HIS A 293 6.16 -10.48 1.76
C HIS A 293 6.98 -10.59 0.46
N ASN A 294 8.29 -10.86 0.59
CA ASN A 294 9.25 -10.99 -0.51
C ASN A 294 9.47 -9.71 -1.32
N TYR A 295 9.16 -8.54 -0.76
CA TYR A 295 9.62 -7.29 -1.35
C TYR A 295 11.10 -7.06 -1.05
N GLN A 296 11.84 -6.57 -2.05
CA GLN A 296 13.27 -6.28 -1.91
C GLN A 296 13.57 -5.03 -1.09
N ARG A 297 12.54 -4.22 -0.79
CA ARG A 297 12.67 -2.96 -0.05
C ARG A 297 11.47 -2.72 0.86
N ALA A 298 11.72 -2.05 1.99
CA ALA A 298 10.66 -1.56 2.87
C ALA A 298 9.77 -0.54 2.13
N TYR A 299 8.49 -0.50 2.50
CA TYR A 299 7.58 0.54 2.02
C TYR A 299 7.88 1.84 2.76
N ARG A 300 7.93 2.95 2.03
CA ARG A 300 8.25 4.27 2.58
C ARG A 300 7.18 5.24 2.15
N PHE A 301 6.69 6.03 3.10
CA PHE A 301 5.82 7.17 2.86
C PHE A 301 6.54 8.44 3.30
N ASN A 302 6.79 9.35 2.36
CA ASN A 302 7.53 10.59 2.61
C ASN A 302 6.56 11.75 2.74
N ILE A 303 6.77 12.62 3.72
CA ILE A 303 6.10 13.92 3.78
C ILE A 303 7.12 15.00 4.11
N ALA A 304 6.90 16.22 3.63
CA ALA A 304 7.71 17.36 4.00
C ALA A 304 6.98 18.22 5.04
N VAL A 305 7.75 18.83 5.92
CA VAL A 305 7.29 19.79 6.93
C VAL A 305 8.19 21.02 6.83
N LYS A 306 7.60 22.20 6.69
CA LYS A 306 8.30 23.48 6.56
C LYS A 306 7.99 24.41 7.73
N GLY A 307 9.00 25.07 8.28
CA GLY A 307 8.82 26.13 9.26
C GLY A 307 10.12 26.47 9.98
N PRO A 308 10.18 27.66 10.63
CA PRO A 308 11.30 28.04 11.49
C PRO A 308 11.35 27.03 12.62
N THR A 309 12.30 26.11 12.49
CA THR A 309 12.33 24.94 13.33
C THR A 309 13.67 24.93 14.03
N GLU A 310 13.66 25.46 15.26
CA GLU A 310 14.31 24.75 16.35
C GLU A 310 13.62 23.38 16.52
N ILE A 311 13.48 22.54 15.48
CA ILE A 311 13.26 21.10 15.66
C ILE A 311 14.59 20.60 16.21
N GLU A 312 14.81 20.87 17.50
CA GLU A 312 15.60 19.97 18.31
C GLU A 312 14.86 18.64 18.33
N ASP A 313 15.64 17.56 18.23
CA ASP A 313 15.20 16.20 17.98
C ASP A 313 14.10 15.77 18.96
N ALA A 314 12.86 16.08 18.62
CA ALA A 314 11.71 15.81 19.45
C ALA A 314 11.52 14.30 19.52
N ARG A 315 11.94 13.74 20.65
CA ARG A 315 11.61 12.38 21.06
C ARG A 315 10.14 12.39 21.46
N ILE A 316 9.27 11.96 20.56
CA ILE A 316 7.83 11.88 20.87
C ILE A 316 7.59 10.68 21.79
N GLU A 317 7.66 10.92 23.09
CA GLU A 317 7.20 10.00 24.13
C GLU A 317 5.69 10.17 24.28
N GLU A 318 4.90 9.42 23.50
CA GLU A 318 3.51 9.12 23.85
C GLU A 318 3.33 7.60 23.99
N ASP A 319 2.70 7.22 25.10
CA ASP A 319 2.33 5.86 25.53
C ASP A 319 1.29 5.18 24.61
N ILE A 320 1.62 5.00 23.32
CA ILE A 320 0.84 4.15 22.41
C ILE A 320 1.17 2.66 22.65
N CYS A 321 2.15 2.38 23.52
CA CYS A 321 2.54 1.03 23.94
C CYS A 321 2.03 0.63 25.34
N SER A 322 0.90 1.15 25.80
CA SER A 322 0.25 0.50 26.96
C SER A 322 -0.29 -0.86 26.49
N PRO A 323 0.19 -2.00 27.02
CA PRO A 323 -0.45 -3.27 26.73
C PRO A 323 -1.93 -3.10 27.10
N VAL A 324 -2.82 -3.42 26.16
CA VAL A 324 -4.20 -3.75 26.55
C VAL A 324 -4.03 -4.94 27.48
N HIS A 325 -4.03 -4.68 28.79
CA HIS A 325 -4.21 -5.71 29.78
C HIS A 325 -5.55 -6.35 29.44
N LEU A 326 -5.49 -7.49 28.75
CA LEU A 326 -6.56 -8.47 28.77
C LEU A 326 -6.64 -8.93 30.23
N ALA A 327 -7.43 -8.19 31.00
CA ALA A 327 -7.78 -8.55 32.35
C ALA A 327 -8.62 -9.83 32.28
N GLY A 328 -8.03 -10.92 32.76
CA GLY A 328 -8.75 -12.03 33.38
C GLY A 328 -9.41 -13.03 32.44
N SER A 329 -8.75 -14.18 32.27
CA SER A 329 -9.40 -15.50 32.36
C SER A 329 -8.45 -16.47 33.05
#